data_AF-A0A1A8VSB6-F1
#
_entry.id   AF-A0A1A8VSB6-F1
#
_cell.length_a   1.000
_cell.length_b   1.000
_cell.length_c   1.000
_cell.angle_alpha   90.00
_cell.angle_beta   90.00
_cell.angle_gamma   90.00
#
_symmetry.space_group_name_H-M   'P 1'
#
loop_
_entity.id
_entity.type
_entity.pdbx_description
1 polymer ?
#
loop_
_entity_poly.entity_id
_entity_poly.type
_entity_poly.pdbx_seq_one_letter_code
_entity_poly.pdbx_strand_id
1 'polypeptide(L)'
;LSELIVTSITRADMDLRKTLYSHIVLSGGTTLFHGFGDRLLNEIRKFAPKDITIRISAPPERKFSTFIGGSILASLATFKKIWITKQEFDEYGSMILHRKTF
;
A
#
# COMPACT_ATOMS: atom_id res chain seq x y z
N LEU A 1 3.34 15.24 -1.52
CA LEU A 1 3.43 13.76 -1.47
C LEU A 1 4.33 13.30 -0.33
N SER A 2 5.58 13.75 -0.28
CA SER A 2 6.53 13.48 0.81
C SER A 2 5.95 13.76 2.20
N GLU A 3 5.30 14.91 2.39
CA GLU A 3 4.60 15.25 3.63
C GLU A 3 3.54 14.22 4.01
N LEU A 4 2.67 13.83 3.07
CA LEU A 4 1.63 12.82 3.31
C LEU A 4 2.23 11.47 3.75
N ILE A 5 3.32 11.04 3.11
CA ILE A 5 4.02 9.79 3.50
C ILE A 5 4.53 9.90 4.94
N VAL A 6 5.19 10.99 5.29
CA VAL A 6 5.75 11.21 6.63
C VAL A 6 4.64 11.30 7.68
N THR A 7 3.55 11.99 7.38
CA THR A 7 2.37 12.07 8.25
C THR A 7 1.75 10.70 8.45
N SER A 8 1.58 9.90 7.40
CA SER A 8 1.06 8.53 7.49
C SER A 8 1.94 7.64 8.36
N ILE A 9 3.27 7.70 8.19
CA ILE A 9 4.20 6.91 9.01
C ILE A 9 4.20 7.40 10.47
N THR A 10 4.12 8.71 10.69
CA THR A 10 4.05 9.29 12.05
C THR A 10 2.77 8.92 12.78
N ARG A 11 1.66 8.67 12.06
CA ARG A 11 0.40 8.20 12.66
C ARG A 11 0.44 6.72 13.08
N ALA A 12 1.38 5.94 12.57
CA ALA A 12 1.57 4.56 12.99
C ALA A 12 2.31 4.48 14.35
N ASP A 13 2.18 3.33 15.00
CA ASP A 13 2.88 3.01 16.25
C ASP A 13 4.38 3.17 16.10
N MET A 14 5.02 3.66 17.16
CA MET A 14 6.44 4.04 17.16
C MET A 14 7.36 2.90 16.67
N ASP A 15 7.05 1.67 17.10
CA ASP A 15 7.82 0.47 16.77
C ASP A 15 7.74 0.08 15.29
N LEU A 16 6.67 0.48 14.59
CA LEU A 16 6.48 0.18 13.17
C LEU A 16 7.15 1.21 12.25
N ARG A 17 7.42 2.43 12.74
CA ARG A 17 7.85 3.54 11.87
C ARG A 17 9.15 3.24 11.12
N LYS A 18 10.14 2.67 11.80
CA LYS A 18 11.42 2.29 11.19
C LYS A 18 11.23 1.28 10.05
N THR A 19 10.35 0.30 10.25
CA THR A 19 9.97 -0.69 9.23
C THR A 19 9.27 -0.02 8.06
N LEU A 20 8.30 0.86 8.31
CA LEU A 20 7.57 1.56 7.25
C LEU A 20 8.48 2.43 6.37
N TYR A 21 9.44 3.17 6.96
CA TYR A 21 10.43 3.93 6.19
C TYR A 21 11.35 3.04 5.32
N SER A 22 11.62 1.82 5.77
CA SER A 22 12.46 0.85 5.06
C SER A 22 11.71 0.07 3.96
N HIS A 23 10.38 0.24 3.85
CA HIS A 23 9.52 -0.56 2.98
C HIS A 23 8.49 0.30 2.23
N ILE A 24 8.92 1.42 1.66
CA ILE A 24 8.08 2.25 0.79
C ILE A 24 8.05 1.63 -0.61
N VAL A 25 6.87 1.35 -1.15
CA VAL A 25 6.69 0.76 -2.48
C VAL A 25 5.95 1.72 -3.40
N LEU A 26 6.51 2.01 -4.58
CA LEU A 26 5.86 2.82 -5.60
C LEU A 26 5.00 1.94 -6.52
N SER A 27 3.78 2.39 -6.76
CA SER A 27 2.83 1.79 -7.71
C SER A 27 2.08 2.85 -8.49
N GLY A 28 1.52 2.47 -9.65
CA GLY A 28 0.73 3.35 -10.51
C GLY A 28 1.54 4.11 -11.56
N GLY A 29 0.88 4.49 -12.66
CA GLY A 29 1.51 5.04 -13.86
C GLY A 29 2.25 6.38 -13.62
N THR A 30 1.73 7.24 -12.76
CA THR A 30 2.35 8.56 -12.45
C THR A 30 3.71 8.43 -11.76
N THR A 31 4.03 7.27 -11.18
CA THR A 31 5.36 7.03 -10.58
C THR A 31 6.42 6.62 -11.62
N LEU A 32 6.07 6.54 -12.90
CA LEU A 32 6.98 6.20 -14.00
C LEU A 32 7.83 7.37 -14.49
N PHE A 33 7.57 8.59 -14.05
CA PHE A 33 8.40 9.73 -14.42
C PHE A 33 9.86 9.51 -14.01
N HIS A 34 10.77 9.86 -14.92
CA HIS A 34 12.21 9.76 -14.68
C HIS A 34 12.62 10.58 -13.45
N GLY A 35 13.46 10.02 -12.58
CA GLY A 35 13.91 10.66 -11.35
C GLY A 35 12.85 10.83 -10.25
N PHE A 36 11.63 10.32 -10.44
CA PHE A 36 10.56 10.44 -9.44
C PHE A 36 10.95 9.84 -8.08
N GLY A 37 11.51 8.63 -8.09
CA GLY A 37 11.94 7.93 -6.87
C GLY A 37 13.05 8.68 -6.12
N ASP A 38 14.06 9.17 -6.84
CA ASP A 38 15.18 9.91 -6.26
C ASP A 38 14.74 11.25 -5.65
N ARG A 39 13.89 11.99 -6.38
CA ARG A 39 13.29 13.22 -5.86
C ARG A 39 12.49 12.95 -4.60
N LEU A 40 11.65 11.91 -4.61
CA LEU A 40 10.82 11.55 -3.45
C LEU A 40 11.67 11.14 -2.25
N LEU A 41 12.73 10.34 -2.46
CA LEU A 41 13.68 9.96 -1.41
C LEU A 41 14.32 11.19 -0.76
N ASN A 42 14.77 12.14 -1.58
CA ASN A 42 15.38 13.38 -1.10
C ASN A 42 14.40 14.26 -0.34
N GLU A 43 13.13 14.32 -0.78
CA GLU A 43 12.10 15.06 -0.05
C GLU A 43 11.75 14.41 1.30
N ILE A 44 11.60 13.07 1.36
CA ILE A 44 11.30 12.37 2.62
C ILE A 44 12.45 12.51 3.62
N ARG A 45 13.71 12.43 3.15
CA ARG A 45 14.91 12.60 4.00
C ARG A 45 14.94 13.93 4.76
N LYS A 46 14.29 14.99 4.24
CA LYS A 46 14.24 16.30 4.92
C LYS A 46 13.38 16.28 6.19
N PHE A 47 12.42 15.36 6.27
CA PHE A 47 11.47 15.28 7.38
C PHE A 47 11.68 14.07 8.27
N ALA A 48 12.31 13.00 7.76
CA ALA A 48 12.58 11.81 8.54
C ALA A 48 13.70 12.03 9.58
N PRO A 49 13.64 11.35 10.74
CA PRO A 49 14.74 11.30 11.70
C PRO A 49 16.06 10.83 11.04
N LYS A 50 17.19 11.40 11.45
CA LYS A 50 18.51 11.16 10.84
C LYS A 50 18.99 9.71 10.93
N ASP A 51 18.53 8.97 11.92
CA ASP A 51 18.99 7.60 12.21
C ASP A 51 18.16 6.52 11.48
N ILE A 52 17.25 6.94 10.59
CA ILE A 52 16.37 6.03 9.86
C ILE A 52 16.86 5.86 8.41
N THR A 53 17.09 4.60 8.03
CA THR A 53 17.31 4.23 6.63
C THR A 53 15.99 4.25 5.88
N ILE A 54 15.89 5.11 4.86
CA ILE A 54 14.74 5.15 3.95
C ILE A 54 15.06 4.32 2.71
N ARG A 55 14.14 3.42 2.35
CA ARG A 55 14.22 2.64 1.10
C ARG A 55 12.92 2.73 0.34
N ILE A 56 13.04 3.04 -0.95
CA ILE A 56 11.93 3.09 -1.90
C ILE A 56 12.15 1.98 -2.93
N SER A 57 11.20 1.05 -3.02
CA SER A 57 11.14 0.02 -4.06
C SER A 57 10.24 0.49 -5.19
N ALA A 58 10.72 0.42 -6.43
CA ALA A 58 9.99 0.83 -7.61
C ALA A 58 10.10 -0.24 -8.70
N PRO A 59 9.23 -1.27 -8.68
CA PRO A 59 9.23 -2.32 -9.70
C PRO A 59 9.09 -1.74 -11.12
N PRO A 60 9.72 -2.32 -12.14
CA PRO A 60 9.55 -1.87 -13.54
C PRO A 60 8.08 -1.92 -13.99
N GLU A 61 7.39 -2.99 -13.65
CA GLU A 61 5.98 -3.28 -13.95
C GLU A 61 4.99 -2.58 -13.01
N ARG A 62 5.43 -1.58 -12.23
CA ARG A 62 4.64 -0.93 -11.18
C ARG A 62 3.34 -0.27 -11.62
N LYS A 63 3.17 -0.04 -12.93
CA LYS A 63 1.89 0.36 -13.54
C LYS A 63 0.78 -0.67 -13.29
N PHE A 64 1.14 -1.95 -13.19
CA PHE A 64 0.22 -3.07 -13.07
C PHE A 64 0.28 -3.76 -11.70
N SER A 65 1.09 -3.26 -10.75
CA SER A 65 1.28 -3.90 -9.43
C SER A 65 -0.04 -4.17 -8.69
N THR A 66 -1.01 -3.25 -8.77
CA THR A 66 -2.32 -3.42 -8.11
C THR A 66 -3.10 -4.57 -8.72
N PHE A 67 -3.12 -4.68 -10.05
CA PHE A 67 -3.80 -5.78 -10.75
C PHE A 67 -3.11 -7.12 -10.51
N ILE A 68 -1.78 -7.16 -10.56
CA ILE A 68 -0.98 -8.36 -10.27
C ILE A 68 -1.25 -8.83 -8.84
N GLY A 69 -1.24 -7.92 -7.87
CA GLY A 69 -1.57 -8.23 -6.47
C GLY A 69 -2.98 -8.79 -6.32
N GLY A 70 -3.97 -8.22 -7.02
CA GLY A 70 -5.34 -8.74 -7.05
C GLY A 70 -5.44 -10.14 -7.66
N SER A 71 -4.73 -10.40 -8.77
CA SER A 71 -4.68 -11.72 -9.41
C SER A 71 -4.07 -12.77 -8.48
N ILE A 72 -2.98 -12.43 -7.77
CA ILE A 72 -2.35 -13.33 -6.79
C ILE A 72 -3.32 -13.57 -5.64
N LEU A 73 -3.89 -12.51 -5.05
CA LEU A 73 -4.82 -12.62 -3.93
C LEU A 73 -6.03 -13.49 -4.27
N ALA A 74 -6.63 -13.32 -5.44
CA ALA A 74 -7.76 -14.12 -5.91
C ALA A 74 -7.41 -15.61 -6.11
N SER A 75 -6.15 -15.92 -6.40
CA SER A 75 -5.67 -17.30 -6.56
C SER A 75 -5.43 -18.04 -5.23
N LEU A 76 -5.37 -17.32 -4.10
CA LEU A 76 -5.14 -17.93 -2.80
C LEU A 76 -6.38 -18.69 -2.32
N ALA A 77 -6.18 -19.89 -1.76
CA ALA A 77 -7.28 -20.67 -1.16
C ALA A 77 -8.00 -19.90 -0.03
N THR A 78 -7.28 -19.01 0.67
CA THR A 78 -7.81 -18.13 1.71
C THR A 78 -8.77 -17.07 1.19
N PHE A 79 -8.73 -16.74 -0.11
CA PHE A 79 -9.62 -15.74 -0.72
C PHE A 79 -11.10 -16.11 -0.56
N LYS A 80 -11.41 -17.41 -0.57
CA LYS A 80 -12.77 -17.92 -0.36
C LYS A 80 -13.37 -17.53 1.01
N LYS A 81 -12.53 -17.18 1.98
CA LYS A 81 -12.97 -16.76 3.32
C LYS A 81 -13.40 -15.29 3.36
N ILE A 82 -12.97 -14.48 2.40
CA ILE A 82 -13.18 -13.02 2.42
C ILE A 82 -14.13 -12.53 1.31
N TRP A 83 -14.39 -13.33 0.28
CA TRP A 83 -15.40 -12.95 -0.72
C TRP A 83 -16.83 -13.02 -0.15
N ILE A 84 -17.77 -12.40 -0.85
CA ILE A 84 -19.20 -12.43 -0.53
C ILE A 84 -19.87 -13.31 -1.56
N THR A 85 -20.59 -14.34 -1.09
CA THR A 85 -21.38 -15.19 -1.96
C THR A 85 -22.69 -14.50 -2.33
N LYS A 86 -23.31 -14.93 -3.43
CA LYS A 86 -24.64 -14.45 -3.81
C LYS A 86 -25.67 -14.65 -2.69
N GLN A 87 -25.67 -15.82 -2.05
CA GLN A 87 -26.58 -16.13 -0.95
C GLN A 87 -26.40 -15.14 0.23
N GLU A 88 -25.17 -14.87 0.65
CA GLU A 88 -24.91 -13.89 1.72
C GLU A 88 -25.39 -12.49 1.33
N PHE A 89 -25.24 -12.10 0.06
CA PHE A 89 -25.75 -10.80 -0.39
C PHE A 89 -27.28 -10.76 -0.41
N ASP A 90 -27.94 -11.82 -0.85
CA ASP A 90 -29.40 -11.91 -0.88
C ASP A 90 -30.00 -11.89 0.55
N GLU A 91 -29.30 -12.48 1.54
CA GLU A 91 -29.72 -12.50 2.95
C GLU A 91 -29.50 -11.17 3.69
N TYR A 92 -28.33 -10.54 3.52
CA TYR A 92 -27.91 -9.39 4.33
C TYR A 92 -27.89 -8.06 3.56
N GLY A 93 -28.15 -8.09 2.25
CA GLY A 93 -28.09 -6.94 1.36
C GLY A 93 -26.70 -6.28 1.36
N SER A 94 -26.67 -4.96 1.15
CA SER A 94 -25.42 -4.19 1.12
C SER A 94 -24.66 -4.17 2.45
N MET A 95 -25.30 -4.48 3.59
CA MET A 95 -24.66 -4.45 4.90
C MET A 95 -23.50 -5.45 5.01
N ILE A 96 -23.56 -6.57 4.26
CA ILE A 96 -22.50 -7.57 4.25
C ILE A 96 -21.16 -7.01 3.73
N LEU A 97 -21.19 -5.98 2.88
CA LEU A 97 -19.99 -5.32 2.36
C LEU A 97 -19.19 -4.68 3.50
N HIS A 98 -19.86 -3.98 4.40
CA HIS A 98 -19.22 -3.36 5.55
C HIS A 98 -18.66 -4.40 6.53
N ARG A 99 -19.32 -5.55 6.66
CA ARG A 99 -18.86 -6.62 7.57
C ARG A 99 -17.63 -7.37 7.07
N LYS A 100 -17.48 -7.55 5.76
CA LYS A 100 -16.41 -8.38 5.17
C LYS A 100 -15.25 -7.60 4.57
N THR A 101 -15.40 -6.29 4.33
CA THR A 101 -14.37 -5.51 3.63
C THR A 101 -13.45 -4.74 4.58
N PHE A 102 -13.92 -4.28 5.75
CA PHE A 102 -13.12 -3.49 6.72
C PHE A 102 -13.60 -3.67 8.16
#